data_AF-A0A3B8NJP1-F1
#
_entry.id   AF-A0A3B8NJP1-F1
#
_cell.length_a   1.000
_cell.length_b   1.000
_cell.length_c   1.000
_cell.angle_alpha   90.00
_cell.angle_beta   90.00
_cell.angle_gamma   90.00
#
_symmetry.space_group_name_H-M   'P 1'
#
loop_
_entity.id
_entity.type
_entity.pdbx_description
1 polymer ?
#
loop_
_entity_poly.entity_id
_entity_poly.type
_entity_poly.pdbx_seq_one_letter_code
_entity_poly.pdbx_strand_id
1 'polypeptide(L)'
;AQLVTFSAEVDGNGTLQVFVDQTRPGHHAGISGIAVLAAGQLLPLQINSLTIDEDRSGVTIEWDSRANKVYAIEVSEDLKLWEELDDNVISEGDLTTFTDTQVPVNSSRRFYRVHEMEP
;
A
#
# COMPACT_ATOMS: atom_id res chain seq x y z
N ALA A 1 -21.77 -0.16 40.09
CA ALA A 1 -20.62 0.62 39.59
C ALA A 1 -21.18 1.84 38.86
N GLN A 2 -20.61 3.04 39.03
CA GLN A 2 -21.06 4.20 38.27
C GLN A 2 -20.27 4.26 36.95
N LEU A 3 -21.00 4.41 35.85
CA LEU A 3 -20.47 4.39 34.50
C LEU A 3 -19.75 5.72 34.24
N VAL A 4 -18.45 5.68 33.94
CA VAL A 4 -17.74 6.81 33.35
C VAL A 4 -17.90 6.64 31.84
N THR A 5 -18.48 7.65 31.19
CA THR A 5 -18.61 7.65 29.73
C THR A 5 -17.45 8.44 29.14
N PHE A 6 -16.85 7.85 28.11
CA PHE A 6 -15.88 8.50 27.25
C PHE A 6 -16.52 8.63 25.87
N SER A 7 -16.34 9.79 25.25
CA SER A 7 -16.69 10.03 23.85
C SER A 7 -15.49 10.62 23.12
N ALA A 8 -15.47 10.44 21.81
CA ALA A 8 -14.43 11.01 20.96
C ALA A 8 -15.06 11.62 19.70
N GLU A 9 -14.55 12.78 19.30
CA GLU A 9 -14.97 13.50 18.10
C GLU A 9 -13.73 13.99 17.36
N VAL A 10 -13.80 13.99 16.03
CA VAL A 10 -12.80 14.60 15.16
C VAL A 10 -13.34 15.95 14.71
N ASP A 11 -12.64 17.03 15.05
CA ASP A 11 -13.07 18.37 14.64
C ASP A 11 -12.81 18.63 13.14
N GLY A 12 -13.31 19.77 12.63
CA GLY A 12 -13.15 20.17 11.23
C GLY A 12 -11.69 20.36 10.77
N ASN A 13 -10.72 20.32 11.68
CA ASN A 13 -9.29 20.41 11.41
C ASN A 13 -8.57 19.06 11.62
N GLY A 14 -9.30 17.97 11.87
CA GLY A 14 -8.74 16.63 12.04
C GLY A 14 -8.22 16.32 13.44
N THR A 15 -8.50 17.15 14.45
CA THR A 15 -8.06 16.91 15.82
C THR A 15 -9.01 15.94 16.51
N LEU A 16 -8.48 14.83 17.05
CA LEU A 16 -9.23 13.93 17.93
C LEU A 16 -9.33 14.52 19.33
N GLN A 17 -10.54 14.79 19.79
CA GLN A 17 -10.82 15.25 21.16
C GLN A 17 -11.46 14.12 21.96
N VAL A 18 -11.01 13.90 23.20
CA VAL A 18 -11.56 12.89 24.11
C VAL A 18 -12.20 13.60 25.30
N PHE A 19 -13.47 13.32 25.55
CA PHE A 19 -14.24 13.93 26.63
C PHE A 19 -14.46 12.95 27.78
N VAL A 20 -14.51 13.49 29.01
CA VAL A 20 -14.83 12.73 30.22
C VAL A 20 -16.00 13.42 30.92
N ASP A 21 -17.17 12.80 30.86
CA ASP A 21 -18.42 13.47 31.25
C ASP A 21 -18.68 13.47 32.77
N GLN A 22 -18.19 12.46 33.51
CA GLN A 22 -18.48 12.34 34.95
C GLN A 22 -17.28 11.79 35.74
N THR A 23 -16.64 12.66 36.53
CA THR A 23 -15.76 12.26 37.63
C THR A 23 -16.38 12.66 38.97
N ARG A 24 -16.16 11.88 40.03
CA ARG A 24 -16.59 12.27 41.38
C ARG A 24 -15.70 13.41 41.89
N PRO A 25 -16.21 14.34 42.73
CA PRO A 25 -15.36 15.32 43.40
C PRO A 25 -14.18 14.65 44.11
N GLY A 26 -12.96 15.06 43.76
CA GLY A 26 -11.72 14.48 44.32
C GLY A 26 -11.29 13.15 43.69
N HIS A 27 -11.84 12.73 42.55
CA HIS A 27 -11.37 11.59 41.77
C HIS A 27 -10.95 12.05 40.38
N HIS A 28 -9.86 11.51 39.86
CA HIS A 28 -9.37 11.83 38.53
C HIS A 28 -9.66 10.66 37.60
N ALA A 29 -10.19 10.94 36.41
CA ALA A 29 -10.13 9.99 35.29
C ALA A 29 -8.80 10.23 34.56
N GLY A 30 -8.08 9.15 34.28
CA GLY A 30 -6.84 9.20 33.51
C GLY A 30 -6.99 8.42 32.22
N ILE A 31 -6.32 8.88 31.17
CA ILE A 31 -6.12 8.09 29.96
C ILE A 31 -4.77 7.38 30.13
N SER A 32 -4.80 6.06 30.29
CA SER A 32 -3.59 5.25 30.50
C SER A 32 -2.81 4.98 29.21
N GLY A 33 -3.39 5.28 28.04
CA GLY A 33 -2.74 5.16 26.73
C GLY A 33 -3.63 5.67 25.61
N ILE A 34 -3.02 6.33 24.63
CA ILE A 34 -3.64 6.70 23.34
C ILE A 34 -2.91 5.90 22.27
N ALA A 35 -3.64 5.07 21.53
CA ALA A 35 -3.11 4.40 20.35
C ALA A 35 -3.72 5.07 19.11
N VAL A 36 -2.90 5.85 18.40
CA VAL A 36 -3.24 6.32 17.05
C VAL A 36 -2.77 5.23 16.09
N LEU A 37 -3.67 4.31 15.77
CA LEU A 37 -3.46 3.39 14.66
C LEU A 37 -3.79 4.19 13.41
N ALA A 38 -2.78 4.73 12.75
CA ALA A 38 -2.92 5.14 11.36
C ALA A 38 -3.12 3.86 10.54
N ALA A 39 -4.33 3.31 10.57
CA ALA A 39 -4.76 2.34 9.60
C ALA A 39 -5.20 3.12 8.36
N GLY A 40 -4.24 3.80 7.72
CA GLY A 40 -4.24 3.74 6.27
C GLY A 40 -4.13 2.26 5.98
N GLN A 41 -5.25 1.62 5.64
CA GLN A 41 -5.26 0.23 5.21
C GLN A 41 -4.09 0.11 4.23
N LEU A 42 -3.03 -0.62 4.60
CA LEU A 42 -2.02 -0.98 3.63
C LEU A 42 -2.77 -1.87 2.66
N LEU A 43 -3.27 -1.27 1.58
CA LEU A 43 -3.87 -2.03 0.52
C LEU A 43 -2.80 -3.04 0.09
N PRO A 44 -3.19 -4.30 -0.09
CA PRO A 44 -2.26 -5.28 -0.62
C PRO A 44 -1.71 -4.73 -1.92
N LEU A 45 -0.40 -4.90 -2.13
CA LEU A 45 0.24 -4.52 -3.38
C LEU A 45 -0.52 -5.18 -4.53
N GLN A 46 -0.97 -4.37 -5.49
CA GLN A 46 -1.83 -4.83 -6.56
C GLN A 46 -1.43 -4.14 -7.87
N ILE A 47 -1.18 -4.95 -8.90
CA ILE A 47 -1.15 -4.49 -10.28
C ILE A 47 -2.58 -4.10 -10.66
N ASN A 48 -2.77 -2.84 -11.02
CA ASN A 48 -4.09 -2.27 -11.33
C ASN A 48 -4.30 -2.12 -12.86
N SER A 49 -3.21 -2.08 -13.65
CA SER A 49 -3.28 -1.98 -15.11
C SER A 49 -2.14 -2.72 -15.82
N LEU A 50 -2.46 -3.24 -17.01
CA LEU A 50 -1.52 -3.83 -17.96
C LEU A 50 -1.87 -3.31 -19.36
N THR A 51 -0.92 -2.66 -20.02
CA THR A 51 -1.07 -2.15 -21.38
C THR A 51 -0.05 -2.81 -22.30
N ILE A 52 -0.51 -3.43 -23.38
CA ILE A 52 0.35 -4.10 -24.36
C ILE A 52 0.51 -3.18 -25.55
N ASP A 53 1.74 -2.98 -26.01
CA ASP A 53 2.04 -2.17 -27.19
C ASP A 53 1.41 -2.78 -28.46
N GLU A 54 1.10 -1.95 -29.46
CA GLU A 54 0.41 -2.38 -30.69
C GLU A 54 1.16 -3.49 -31.44
N ASP A 55 2.49 -3.42 -31.44
CA ASP A 55 3.38 -4.40 -32.05
C ASP A 55 3.74 -5.57 -31.12
N ARG A 56 3.22 -5.55 -29.89
CA ARG A 56 3.46 -6.54 -28.82
C ARG A 56 4.92 -6.68 -28.42
N SER A 57 5.74 -5.67 -28.68
CA SER A 57 7.15 -5.65 -28.26
C SER A 57 7.34 -5.24 -26.81
N GLY A 58 6.32 -4.63 -26.20
CA GLY A 58 6.37 -4.22 -24.80
C GLY A 58 5.04 -4.38 -24.05
N VAL A 59 5.17 -4.47 -22.73
CA VAL A 59 4.04 -4.44 -21.79
C VAL A 59 4.35 -3.45 -20.67
N THR A 60 3.49 -2.46 -20.51
CA THR A 60 3.53 -1.51 -19.39
C THR A 60 2.65 -2.00 -18.25
N ILE A 61 3.24 -2.09 -17.07
CA ILE A 61 2.65 -2.57 -15.81
C ILE A 61 2.51 -1.36 -14.89
N GLU A 62 1.34 -1.20 -14.28
CA GLU A 62 1.08 -0.14 -13.29
C GLU A 62 0.55 -0.75 -12.00
N TRP A 63 1.01 -0.23 -10.86
CA TRP A 63 0.56 -0.66 -9.54
C TRP A 63 0.47 0.51 -8.56
N ASP A 64 -0.42 0.35 -7.58
CA ASP A 64 -0.49 1.25 -6.43
C ASP A 64 0.80 1.10 -5.61
N SER A 65 1.59 2.16 -5.55
CA SER A 65 2.92 2.16 -4.94
C SER A 65 2.97 3.03 -3.70
N ARG A 66 4.10 3.00 -2.99
CA ARG A 66 4.34 3.78 -1.77
C ARG A 66 5.61 4.59 -1.94
N ALA A 67 5.51 5.89 -1.69
CA ALA A 67 6.65 6.79 -1.75
C ALA A 67 7.85 6.27 -0.94
N ASN A 68 9.05 6.44 -1.50
CA ASN A 68 10.33 5.99 -0.93
C ASN A 68 10.48 4.47 -0.77
N LYS A 69 9.72 3.69 -1.55
CA LYS A 69 9.96 2.24 -1.71
C LYS A 69 10.67 1.93 -3.01
N VAL A 70 11.28 0.75 -3.03
CA VAL A 70 11.89 0.14 -4.22
C VAL A 70 11.14 -1.16 -4.50
N TYR A 71 10.94 -1.46 -5.78
CA TYR A 71 10.20 -2.62 -6.23
C TYR A 71 11.05 -3.50 -7.13
N ALA A 72 10.83 -4.81 -7.02
CA ALA A 72 11.31 -5.79 -7.98
C ALA A 72 10.16 -6.29 -8.85
N ILE A 73 10.43 -6.43 -10.14
CA ILE A 73 9.51 -6.90 -11.15
C ILE A 73 10.06 -8.21 -11.69
N GLU A 74 9.23 -9.23 -11.66
CA GLU A 74 9.54 -10.53 -12.22
C GLU A 74 8.47 -10.97 -13.19
N VAL A 75 8.88 -11.80 -14.14
CA VAL A 75 8.06 -12.30 -15.22
C VAL A 75 8.10 -13.82 -15.29
N SER A 76 7.02 -14.42 -15.75
CA SER A 76 6.91 -15.86 -15.96
C SER A 76 6.10 -16.16 -17.20
N GLU A 77 6.42 -17.27 -17.88
CA GLU A 77 5.58 -17.81 -18.94
C GLU A 77 4.64 -18.93 -18.43
N ASP A 78 4.84 -19.44 -17.21
CA ASP A 78 4.14 -20.64 -16.71
C ASP A 78 3.62 -20.56 -15.26
N LEU A 79 3.78 -19.40 -14.60
CA LEU A 79 3.50 -19.13 -13.18
C LEU A 79 4.35 -19.95 -12.19
N LYS A 80 5.39 -20.65 -12.65
CA LYS A 80 6.26 -21.49 -11.81
C LYS A 80 7.69 -20.97 -11.79
N LEU A 81 8.28 -20.80 -12.97
CA LEU A 81 9.60 -20.23 -13.13
C LEU A 81 9.45 -18.73 -13.32
N TRP A 82 10.10 -17.98 -12.44
CA TRP A 82 10.07 -16.52 -12.45
C TRP A 82 11.49 -16.02 -12.75
N GLU A 83 11.56 -15.10 -13.70
CA GLU A 83 12.78 -14.42 -14.12
C GLU A 83 12.68 -12.96 -13.70
N GLU A 84 13.79 -12.42 -13.20
CA GLU A 84 13.89 -11.00 -12.85
C GLU A 84 13.94 -10.14 -14.12
N LEU A 85 13.15 -9.06 -14.12
CA LEU A 85 13.26 -7.99 -15.13
C LEU A 85 14.08 -6.81 -14.59
N ASP A 86 13.82 -6.39 -13.36
CA ASP A 86 14.52 -5.34 -12.63
C ASP A 86 14.22 -5.47 -11.13
N ASP A 87 15.22 -5.30 -10.27
CA ASP A 87 15.09 -5.37 -8.81
C ASP A 87 15.21 -4.01 -8.11
N ASN A 88 15.37 -2.93 -8.88
CA ASN A 88 15.67 -1.59 -8.35
C ASN A 88 14.74 -0.49 -8.93
N VAL A 89 13.45 -0.80 -9.10
CA VAL A 89 12.47 0.18 -9.58
C VAL A 89 12.03 1.09 -8.43
N ILE A 90 12.52 2.33 -8.46
CA ILE A 90 12.23 3.35 -7.45
C ILE A 90 10.77 3.83 -7.61
N SER A 91 10.04 3.91 -6.50
CA SER A 91 8.67 4.42 -6.50
C SER A 91 8.55 5.83 -7.08
N GLU A 92 7.51 6.04 -7.89
CA GLU A 92 7.12 7.35 -8.43
C GLU A 92 6.12 8.09 -7.52
N GLY A 93 5.78 7.53 -6.34
CA GLY A 93 4.84 8.12 -5.38
C GLY A 93 3.73 7.15 -4.99
N ASP A 94 2.48 7.51 -5.28
CA ASP A 94 1.30 6.68 -4.99
C ASP A 94 1.02 5.64 -6.09
N LEU A 95 1.59 5.84 -7.27
CA LEU A 95 1.46 4.99 -8.45
C LEU A 95 2.85 4.86 -9.07
N THR A 96 3.23 3.66 -9.50
CA THR A 96 4.49 3.44 -10.23
C THR A 96 4.24 2.62 -11.47
N THR A 97 5.00 2.92 -12.53
CA THR A 97 4.94 2.19 -13.80
C THR A 97 6.27 1.51 -14.13
N PHE A 98 6.19 0.39 -14.85
CA PHE A 98 7.35 -0.29 -15.42
C PHE A 98 7.01 -0.86 -16.80
N THR A 99 7.90 -0.69 -17.78
CA THR A 99 7.72 -1.25 -19.12
C THR A 99 8.70 -2.39 -19.36
N ASP A 100 8.16 -3.60 -19.48
CA ASP A 100 8.89 -4.75 -20.00
C ASP A 100 9.10 -4.56 -21.50
N THR A 101 10.35 -4.35 -21.92
CA THR A 101 10.78 -4.20 -23.33
C THR A 101 11.45 -5.46 -23.87
N GLN A 102 11.47 -6.54 -23.10
CA GLN A 102 12.14 -7.79 -23.42
C GLN A 102 11.12 -8.89 -23.77
N VAL A 103 10.02 -8.51 -24.43
CA VAL A 103 8.97 -9.45 -24.86
C VAL A 103 9.47 -10.32 -26.01
N PRO A 104 9.57 -11.65 -25.83
CA PRO A 104 9.98 -12.53 -26.92
C PRO A 104 8.97 -12.48 -28.07
N VAL A 105 9.45 -12.41 -29.32
CA VAL A 105 8.62 -12.34 -30.54
C VAL A 105 7.55 -13.45 -30.62
N ASN A 106 7.83 -14.62 -30.04
CA ASN A 106 6.93 -15.78 -30.05
C ASN A 106 6.23 -16.02 -28.71
N SER A 107 6.26 -15.06 -27.79
CA SER A 107 5.63 -15.24 -26.49
C SER A 107 4.10 -15.29 -26.63
N SER A 108 3.50 -16.38 -26.13
CA SER A 108 2.05 -16.59 -26.17
C SER A 108 1.33 -16.08 -24.92
N ARG A 109 2.07 -15.86 -23.84
CA ARG A 109 1.59 -15.41 -22.53
C ARG A 109 2.75 -14.87 -21.72
N ARG A 110 2.50 -13.85 -20.92
CA ARG A 110 3.40 -13.40 -19.86
C ARG A 110 2.58 -13.14 -18.60
N PHE A 111 3.15 -13.49 -17.46
CA PHE A 111 2.62 -13.22 -16.14
C PHE A 111 3.62 -12.35 -15.40
N TYR A 112 3.12 -11.35 -14.69
CA TYR A 112 3.95 -10.40 -13.96
C TYR A 112 3.64 -10.47 -12.48
N ARG A 113 4.67 -10.26 -11.66
CA ARG A 113 4.51 -9.98 -10.23
C ARG A 113 5.43 -8.83 -9.84
N VAL A 114 4.96 -8.05 -8.89
CA VAL A 114 5.70 -6.94 -8.30
C VAL A 114 5.90 -7.26 -6.82
N HIS A 115 7.10 -7.04 -6.31
CA HIS A 115 7.43 -7.15 -4.89
C HIS A 115 7.93 -5.81 -4.38
N GLU A 116 7.45 -5.40 -3.20
CA GLU A 116 8.11 -4.33 -2.47
C GLU A 116 9.39 -4.90 -1.84
N MET A 117 10.52 -4.25 -2.09
CA MET A 117 11.81 -4.66 -1.54
C MET A 117 11.93 -4.20 -0.10
N GLU A 118 12.34 -5.10 0.78
CA GLU A 118 12.70 -4.74 2.15
C GLU A 118 14.02 -3.93 2.12
N PRO A 119 14.11 -2.84 2.89
CA PRO A 119 15.30 -1.98 2.95
C PRO A 119 16.52 -2.65 3.59
#